data_AF-A0A2E1YG04-F1
#
_entry.id   AF-A0A2E1YG04-F1
#
_cell.length_a   1.000
_cell.length_b   1.000
_cell.length_c   1.000
_cell.angle_alpha   90.00
_cell.angle_beta   90.00
_cell.angle_gamma   90.00
#
_symmetry.space_group_name_H-M   'P 1'
#
loop_
_entity.id
_entity.type
_entity.pdbx_description
1 polymer ?
#
loop_
_entity_poly.entity_id
_entity_poly.type
_entity_poly.pdbx_seq_one_letter_code
_entity_poly.pdbx_strand_id
1 'polypeptide(L)'
;MAESDEFNLRDTAKDVGIAVGCVFVVFLLTFAYSGNWPPMVVIESGSMEHDNNPLYAEPRYSHLGIIDTGDLVIVKEAEKSDIVTYLAGKKTNYKMYGDYGDVIVYYKNGIETHNGQPVTPVIHRAMAWVDVLEEPQDMDGDGDTDYYYIPEIDIYYGSKIELAEIGLGGGAHIKDLENSGYITKGDSTGNPHPDQLTHYDIKGDKVQPVTPESVIGMARGELPWFGLMKLRLTQADNYYQAPPECRNMLWISMAVIIAGPFTVGKLWDNYQINASKKKEKR
;
A
#
# COMPACT_ATOMS: atom_id res chain seq x y z
N MET A 1 -4.63 46.57 28.04
CA MET A 1 -5.65 46.64 26.99
C MET A 1 -5.41 45.45 26.09
N ALA A 2 -6.35 44.52 26.02
CA ALA A 2 -6.29 43.44 25.05
C ALA A 2 -6.63 44.07 23.69
N GLU A 3 -5.64 44.16 22.80
CA GLU A 3 -5.93 44.31 21.37
C GLU A 3 -6.71 43.06 20.98
N SER A 4 -8.01 43.21 20.77
CA SER A 4 -8.78 42.24 20.02
C SER A 4 -8.25 42.30 18.60
N ASP A 5 -7.59 41.23 18.15
CA ASP A 5 -7.27 41.01 16.73
C ASP A 5 -8.51 41.32 15.90
N GLU A 6 -8.49 42.45 15.19
CA GLU A 6 -9.54 42.81 14.26
C GLU A 6 -9.47 41.81 13.11
N PHE A 7 -10.50 40.97 12.97
CA PHE A 7 -10.54 39.89 11.97
C PHE A 7 -10.44 40.49 10.56
N ASN A 8 -9.22 40.56 10.04
CA ASN A 8 -8.96 41.12 8.72
C ASN A 8 -9.30 40.07 7.65
N LEU A 9 -10.56 40.09 7.22
CA LEU A 9 -11.14 39.15 6.25
C LEU A 9 -10.28 38.99 4.98
N ARG A 10 -9.60 40.05 4.55
CA ARG A 10 -8.75 40.04 3.35
C ARG A 10 -7.47 39.25 3.57
N ASP A 11 -6.83 39.42 4.72
CA ASP A 11 -5.61 38.70 5.05
C ASP A 11 -5.91 37.23 5.31
N THR A 12 -6.99 36.92 6.05
CA THR A 12 -7.47 35.54 6.23
C THR A 12 -7.79 34.87 4.88
N ALA A 13 -8.48 35.57 3.96
CA ALA A 13 -8.79 35.01 2.65
C ALA A 13 -7.54 34.76 1.80
N LYS A 14 -6.53 35.64 1.88
CA LYS A 14 -5.25 35.45 1.20
C LYS A 14 -4.51 34.23 1.76
N ASP A 15 -4.46 34.08 3.08
CA ASP A 15 -3.77 32.98 3.74
C ASP A 15 -4.45 31.63 3.45
N VAL A 16 -5.78 31.58 3.50
CA VAL A 16 -6.56 30.41 3.08
C VAL A 16 -6.30 30.10 1.61
N GLY A 17 -6.28 31.11 0.73
CA GLY A 17 -5.98 30.94 -0.69
C GLY A 17 -4.59 30.37 -0.95
N ILE A 18 -3.56 30.85 -0.23
CA ILE A 18 -2.20 30.31 -0.29
C ILE A 18 -2.19 28.86 0.20
N ALA A 19 -2.83 28.55 1.32
CA ALA A 19 -2.89 27.19 1.86
C ALA A 19 -3.54 26.21 0.86
N VAL A 20 -4.69 26.57 0.30
CA VAL A 20 -5.38 25.78 -0.75
C VAL A 20 -4.49 25.63 -1.98
N GLY A 21 -3.82 26.70 -2.41
CA GLY A 21 -2.89 26.67 -3.53
C GLY A 21 -1.71 25.72 -3.29
N CYS A 22 -1.12 25.72 -2.10
CA CYS A 22 -0.06 24.79 -1.72
C CYS A 22 -0.52 23.34 -1.77
N VAL A 23 -1.70 23.02 -1.22
CA VAL A 23 -2.26 21.65 -1.28
C VAL A 23 -2.49 21.23 -2.73
N PHE A 24 -3.02 22.13 -3.56
CA PHE A 24 -3.25 21.85 -4.98
C PHE A 24 -1.94 21.58 -5.74
N VAL A 25 -0.87 22.34 -5.47
CA VAL A 25 0.45 22.10 -6.05
C VAL A 25 1.00 20.75 -5.63
N VAL A 26 0.94 20.40 -4.34
CA VAL A 26 1.38 19.08 -3.86
C VAL A 26 0.59 17.98 -4.55
N PHE A 27 -0.73 18.13 -4.66
CA PHE A 27 -1.58 17.16 -5.35
C PHE A 27 -1.20 16.98 -6.83
N LEU A 28 -0.97 18.09 -7.56
CA LEU A 28 -0.52 18.04 -8.95
C LEU A 28 0.85 17.37 -9.11
N LEU A 29 1.78 17.65 -8.21
CA LEU A 29 3.11 17.02 -8.23
C LEU A 29 3.00 15.52 -7.95
N THR A 30 2.18 15.12 -6.98
CA THR A 30 1.94 13.70 -6.68
C THR A 30 1.28 13.00 -7.86
N PHE A 31 0.31 13.63 -8.53
CA PHE A 31 -0.30 13.10 -9.75
C PHE A 31 0.70 12.96 -10.91
N ALA A 32 1.53 13.97 -11.13
CA ALA A 32 2.56 13.92 -12.17
C ALA A 32 3.63 12.83 -11.88
N TYR A 33 3.94 12.59 -10.61
CA TYR A 33 4.86 11.52 -10.20
C TYR A 33 4.21 10.13 -10.29
N SER A 34 2.94 10.00 -9.90
CA SER A 34 2.25 8.71 -9.87
C SER A 34 1.89 8.22 -11.27
N GLY A 35 1.61 9.11 -12.24
CA GLY A 35 1.06 8.71 -13.54
C GLY A 35 -0.38 8.19 -13.48
N ASN A 36 -0.97 8.12 -12.28
CA ASN A 36 -2.22 7.43 -12.00
C ASN A 36 -3.28 8.34 -11.38
N TRP A 37 -4.55 8.08 -11.72
CA TRP A 37 -5.71 8.77 -11.14
C TRP A 37 -6.71 7.79 -10.50
N PRO A 38 -7.07 7.96 -9.22
CA PRO A 38 -6.49 8.89 -8.25
C PRO A 38 -5.06 8.49 -7.87
N PRO A 39 -4.18 9.45 -7.53
CA PRO A 39 -2.76 9.17 -7.29
C PRO A 39 -2.49 8.51 -5.94
N MET A 40 -3.50 8.48 -5.05
CA MET A 40 -3.43 7.88 -3.73
C MET A 40 -4.67 7.06 -3.43
N VAL A 41 -4.49 5.94 -2.74
CA VAL A 41 -5.56 5.06 -2.26
C VAL A 41 -5.50 4.94 -0.74
N VAL A 42 -6.66 4.71 -0.12
CA VAL A 42 -6.75 4.44 1.32
C VAL A 42 -6.76 2.94 1.53
N ILE A 43 -5.98 2.46 2.48
CA ILE A 43 -6.01 1.06 2.91
C ILE A 43 -7.23 0.84 3.78
N GLU A 44 -8.17 0.05 3.30
CA GLU A 44 -9.49 -0.09 3.92
C GLU A 44 -9.60 -1.30 4.86
N SER A 45 -8.66 -2.26 4.78
CA SER A 45 -8.68 -3.49 5.57
C SER A 45 -7.30 -3.92 6.05
N GLY A 46 -7.29 -4.79 7.07
CA GLY A 46 -6.08 -5.27 7.72
C GLY A 46 -5.32 -6.38 6.98
N SER A 47 -5.60 -6.65 5.70
CA SER A 47 -4.94 -7.76 4.98
C SER A 47 -3.45 -7.52 4.75
N MET A 48 -3.00 -6.26 4.82
CA MET A 48 -1.60 -5.84 4.71
C MET A 48 -0.96 -5.54 6.07
N GLU A 49 -1.70 -5.62 7.18
CA GLU A 49 -1.17 -5.28 8.50
C GLU A 49 -0.04 -6.20 8.93
N HIS A 50 1.00 -5.63 9.52
CA HIS A 50 2.20 -6.34 9.95
C HIS A 50 2.09 -6.70 11.45
N ASP A 51 1.12 -7.54 11.80
CA ASP A 51 0.78 -7.91 13.17
C ASP A 51 1.61 -9.10 13.68
N ASN A 52 2.85 -8.84 14.11
CA ASN A 52 3.81 -9.85 14.59
C ASN A 52 3.87 -11.08 13.65
N ASN A 53 4.00 -10.87 12.34
CA ASN A 53 3.95 -12.00 11.42
C ASN A 53 5.15 -12.94 11.62
N PRO A 54 4.95 -14.23 11.98
CA PRO A 54 6.06 -15.14 12.19
C PRO A 54 6.81 -15.48 10.90
N LEU A 55 6.23 -15.18 9.72
CA LEU A 55 6.83 -15.43 8.41
C LEU A 55 7.80 -14.32 7.97
N TYR A 56 7.68 -13.11 8.54
CA TYR A 56 8.44 -11.94 8.11
C TYR A 56 9.11 -11.21 9.30
N ALA A 57 10.24 -10.56 9.04
CA ALA A 57 10.96 -9.83 10.09
C ALA A 57 10.40 -8.40 10.20
N GLU A 58 9.47 -8.19 11.13
CA GLU A 58 8.69 -6.95 11.20
C GLU A 58 8.97 -6.10 12.45
N PRO A 59 8.92 -4.76 12.34
CA PRO A 59 8.89 -3.88 13.49
C PRO A 59 7.46 -3.83 14.09
N ARG A 60 7.32 -3.65 15.42
CA ARG A 60 6.04 -3.74 16.17
C ARG A 60 5.16 -2.48 16.10
N TYR A 61 4.09 -2.50 15.28
CA TYR A 61 2.99 -1.52 15.18
C TYR A 61 3.39 -0.03 14.98
N SER A 62 2.62 0.74 14.19
CA SER A 62 2.82 2.20 14.00
C SER A 62 4.16 2.59 13.36
N HIS A 63 4.71 1.73 12.50
CA HIS A 63 6.00 1.99 11.87
C HIS A 63 5.85 2.68 10.52
N LEU A 64 6.84 3.50 10.21
CA LEU A 64 7.00 4.06 8.88
C LEU A 64 7.66 3.00 7.98
N GLY A 65 7.18 2.88 6.75
CA GLY A 65 7.65 1.96 5.74
C GLY A 65 6.99 0.59 5.79
N ILE A 66 5.75 0.51 6.28
CA ILE A 66 4.84 -0.65 6.22
C ILE A 66 3.44 -0.16 5.87
N ILE A 67 2.60 -1.04 5.33
CA ILE A 67 1.23 -0.67 4.93
C ILE A 67 0.25 -1.19 5.98
N ASP A 68 -0.33 -0.29 6.77
CA ASP A 68 -1.35 -0.62 7.76
C ASP A 68 -2.74 -0.07 7.38
N THR A 69 -3.79 -0.59 8.01
CA THR A 69 -5.15 -0.08 7.81
C THR A 69 -5.21 1.41 8.13
N GLY A 70 -5.77 2.16 7.18
CA GLY A 70 -5.95 3.60 7.30
C GLY A 70 -4.75 4.43 6.87
N ASP A 71 -3.73 3.83 6.29
CA ASP A 71 -2.71 4.55 5.56
C ASP A 71 -3.24 5.07 4.22
N LEU A 72 -2.62 6.15 3.72
CA LEU A 72 -2.75 6.60 2.34
C LEU A 72 -1.52 6.17 1.58
N VAL A 73 -1.67 5.42 0.50
CA VAL A 73 -0.55 4.92 -0.31
C VAL A 73 -0.57 5.57 -1.68
N ILE A 74 0.59 6.06 -2.12
CA ILE A 74 0.77 6.58 -3.48
C ILE A 74 0.87 5.39 -4.44
N VAL A 75 0.01 5.36 -5.45
CA VAL A 75 -0.04 4.28 -6.44
C VAL A 75 0.59 4.78 -7.72
N LYS A 76 1.81 4.33 -8.01
CA LYS A 76 2.55 4.71 -9.22
C LYS A 76 2.26 3.73 -10.35
N GLU A 77 1.97 4.24 -11.54
CA GLU A 77 1.86 3.45 -12.77
C GLU A 77 3.13 2.59 -12.94
N ALA A 78 2.94 1.32 -13.29
CA ALA A 78 4.02 0.35 -13.34
C ALA A 78 3.76 -0.66 -14.46
N GLU A 79 4.78 -0.90 -15.29
CA GLU A 79 4.77 -1.99 -16.25
C GLU A 79 5.23 -3.30 -15.59
N LYS A 80 5.05 -4.43 -16.29
CA LYS A 80 5.50 -5.75 -15.80
C LYS A 80 6.98 -5.74 -15.41
N SER A 81 7.83 -5.04 -16.16
CA SER A 81 9.27 -4.96 -15.91
C SER A 81 9.65 -4.13 -14.67
N ASP A 82 8.75 -3.28 -14.19
CA ASP A 82 9.01 -2.43 -13.02
C ASP A 82 8.72 -3.15 -11.70
N ILE A 83 7.89 -4.19 -11.73
CA ILE A 83 7.40 -4.91 -10.55
C ILE A 83 8.37 -6.01 -10.17
N VAL A 84 8.93 -5.92 -8.97
CA VAL A 84 9.78 -6.97 -8.40
C VAL A 84 8.93 -7.87 -7.51
N THR A 85 8.78 -9.15 -7.84
CA THR A 85 8.06 -10.12 -7.02
C THR A 85 8.82 -10.46 -5.74
N TYR A 86 8.17 -11.05 -4.73
CA TYR A 86 8.81 -11.51 -3.50
C TYR A 86 9.98 -12.46 -3.78
N LEU A 87 9.79 -13.45 -4.67
CA LEU A 87 10.85 -14.40 -5.03
C LEU A 87 12.05 -13.69 -5.68
N ALA A 88 11.82 -12.76 -6.61
CA ALA A 88 12.87 -11.95 -7.23
C ALA A 88 13.56 -11.01 -6.22
N GLY A 89 12.77 -10.36 -5.36
CA GLY A 89 13.23 -9.45 -4.31
C GLY A 89 14.12 -10.17 -3.30
N LYS A 90 13.77 -11.40 -2.93
CA LYS A 90 14.55 -12.24 -2.02
C LYS A 90 15.93 -12.59 -2.59
N LYS A 91 16.02 -12.88 -3.89
CA LYS A 91 17.31 -13.12 -4.58
C LYS A 91 18.21 -11.89 -4.62
N THR A 92 17.62 -10.70 -4.72
CA THR A 92 18.33 -9.42 -4.84
C THR A 92 18.45 -8.65 -3.52
N ASN A 93 17.86 -9.19 -2.44
CA ASN A 93 17.65 -8.51 -1.16
C ASN A 93 16.92 -7.14 -1.28
N TYR A 94 16.06 -7.01 -2.28
CA TYR A 94 15.20 -5.84 -2.47
C TYR A 94 13.94 -5.98 -1.61
N LYS A 95 13.68 -4.96 -0.77
CA LYS A 95 12.56 -4.94 0.17
C LYS A 95 11.79 -3.63 0.10
N MET A 96 10.47 -3.73 0.19
CA MET A 96 9.55 -2.61 0.33
C MET A 96 8.41 -3.03 1.26
N TYR A 97 7.95 -2.08 2.08
CA TYR A 97 6.82 -2.28 2.99
C TYR A 97 7.03 -3.47 3.92
N GLY A 98 8.12 -3.48 4.69
CA GLY A 98 8.40 -4.53 5.67
C GLY A 98 9.06 -5.81 5.13
N ASP A 99 8.89 -6.16 3.85
CA ASP A 99 9.35 -7.46 3.32
C ASP A 99 9.82 -7.41 1.85
N TYR A 100 10.20 -8.55 1.27
CA TYR A 100 10.78 -8.62 -0.08
C TYR A 100 9.77 -8.31 -1.19
N GLY A 101 10.26 -7.68 -2.26
CA GLY A 101 9.44 -7.37 -3.44
C GLY A 101 8.49 -6.19 -3.23
N ASP A 102 7.69 -5.95 -4.25
CA ASP A 102 6.77 -4.82 -4.34
C ASP A 102 5.33 -5.20 -3.99
N VAL A 103 4.58 -4.19 -3.54
CA VAL A 103 3.13 -4.26 -3.32
C VAL A 103 2.43 -3.60 -4.51
N ILE A 104 1.46 -4.29 -5.09
CA ILE A 104 0.71 -3.84 -6.26
C ILE A 104 -0.76 -3.62 -5.94
N VAL A 105 -1.38 -2.68 -6.66
CA VAL A 105 -2.80 -2.38 -6.61
C VAL A 105 -3.43 -2.86 -7.91
N TYR A 106 -4.48 -3.68 -7.82
CA TYR A 106 -5.05 -4.35 -8.99
C TYR A 106 -6.55 -4.66 -8.84
N TYR A 107 -7.20 -4.91 -9.97
CA TYR A 107 -8.56 -5.43 -10.02
C TYR A 107 -8.55 -6.96 -10.14
N LYS A 108 -9.28 -7.64 -9.25
CA LYS A 108 -9.49 -9.08 -9.34
C LYS A 108 -10.13 -9.41 -10.69
N ASN A 109 -9.52 -10.33 -11.44
CA ASN A 109 -9.99 -10.79 -12.74
C ASN A 109 -10.25 -9.63 -13.74
N GLY A 110 -9.55 -8.50 -13.59
CA GLY A 110 -9.72 -7.31 -14.45
C GLY A 110 -11.08 -6.60 -14.33
N ILE A 111 -11.88 -6.89 -13.30
CA ILE A 111 -13.22 -6.32 -13.15
C ILE A 111 -13.14 -4.95 -12.46
N GLU A 112 -13.11 -3.88 -13.26
CA GLU A 112 -13.08 -2.50 -12.75
C GLU A 112 -14.45 -1.98 -12.32
N THR A 113 -15.51 -2.46 -12.97
CA THR A 113 -16.89 -1.99 -12.74
C THR A 113 -17.87 -3.15 -12.64
N HIS A 114 -18.85 -3.03 -11.75
CA HIS A 114 -19.92 -4.00 -11.56
C HIS A 114 -21.23 -3.29 -11.28
N ASN A 115 -22.30 -3.62 -12.01
CA ASN A 115 -23.62 -2.97 -11.92
C ASN A 115 -23.56 -1.43 -12.03
N GLY A 116 -22.67 -0.92 -12.87
CA GLY A 116 -22.47 0.52 -13.08
C GLY A 116 -21.78 1.25 -11.93
N GLN A 117 -21.22 0.52 -10.96
CA GLN A 117 -20.42 1.07 -9.86
C GLN A 117 -18.96 0.64 -9.99
N PRO A 118 -17.99 1.50 -9.64
CA PRO A 118 -16.59 1.10 -9.52
C PRO A 118 -16.41 0.01 -8.47
N VAL A 119 -15.60 -1.00 -8.79
CA VAL A 119 -15.18 -2.02 -7.83
C VAL A 119 -14.02 -1.46 -6.99
N THR A 120 -13.92 -1.89 -5.73
CA THR A 120 -12.75 -1.54 -4.90
C THR A 120 -11.56 -2.42 -5.29
N PRO A 121 -10.41 -1.86 -5.71
CA PRO A 121 -9.23 -2.64 -6.03
C PRO A 121 -8.60 -3.26 -4.78
N VAL A 122 -7.77 -4.27 -4.98
CA VAL A 122 -6.98 -4.90 -3.92
C VAL A 122 -5.55 -4.39 -3.97
N ILE A 123 -4.93 -4.24 -2.80
CA ILE A 123 -3.52 -3.91 -2.64
C ILE A 123 -2.84 -5.04 -1.89
N HIS A 124 -1.99 -5.82 -2.56
CA HIS A 124 -1.28 -6.97 -1.99
C HIS A 124 0.12 -7.12 -2.58
N ARG A 125 0.98 -7.87 -1.88
CA ARG A 125 2.34 -8.16 -2.34
C ARG A 125 2.31 -9.09 -3.55
N ALA A 126 3.11 -8.75 -4.57
CA ALA A 126 3.35 -9.64 -5.70
C ALA A 126 4.31 -10.75 -5.25
N MET A 127 3.84 -11.97 -5.07
CA MET A 127 4.63 -13.07 -4.52
C MET A 127 5.51 -13.73 -5.57
N ALA A 128 4.94 -14.05 -6.72
CA ALA A 128 5.62 -14.69 -7.85
C ALA A 128 4.86 -14.40 -9.15
N TRP A 129 5.57 -14.44 -10.28
CA TRP A 129 4.97 -14.58 -11.59
C TRP A 129 4.78 -16.07 -11.90
N VAL A 130 3.61 -16.44 -12.44
CA VAL A 130 3.35 -17.78 -12.95
C VAL A 130 3.02 -17.70 -14.43
N ASP A 131 3.69 -18.54 -15.21
CA ASP A 131 3.34 -18.84 -16.59
C ASP A 131 2.44 -20.07 -16.63
N VAL A 132 1.24 -19.93 -17.20
CA VAL A 132 0.38 -21.07 -17.55
C VAL A 132 0.78 -21.53 -18.95
N LEU A 133 1.20 -22.78 -19.07
CA LEU A 133 1.75 -23.32 -20.31
C LEU A 133 0.62 -23.58 -21.32
N GLU A 134 0.75 -23.01 -22.52
CA GLU A 134 -0.20 -23.23 -23.62
C GLU A 134 -0.17 -24.67 -24.15
N GLU A 135 1.02 -25.28 -24.13
CA GLU A 135 1.27 -26.67 -24.52
C GLU A 135 1.85 -27.45 -23.34
N PRO A 136 0.98 -27.97 -22.43
CA PRO A 136 1.42 -28.79 -21.31
C PRO A 136 2.12 -30.06 -21.78
N GLN A 137 3.35 -30.28 -21.30
CA GLN A 137 4.17 -31.45 -21.59
C GLN A 137 5.20 -31.61 -20.45
N ASP A 138 5.92 -32.72 -20.46
CA ASP A 138 7.06 -32.95 -19.56
C ASP A 138 8.23 -32.05 -20.00
N MET A 139 8.44 -30.93 -19.29
CA MET A 139 9.44 -29.92 -19.65
C MET A 139 10.82 -30.23 -19.06
N ASP A 140 10.88 -30.90 -17.91
CA ASP A 140 12.13 -31.17 -17.18
C ASP A 140 12.58 -32.65 -17.23
N GLY A 141 11.77 -33.52 -17.82
CA GLY A 141 12.06 -34.93 -18.06
C GLY A 141 11.79 -35.84 -16.87
N ASP A 142 10.97 -35.40 -15.90
CA ASP A 142 10.65 -36.17 -14.69
C ASP A 142 9.54 -37.23 -14.90
N GLY A 143 8.86 -37.18 -16.05
CA GLY A 143 7.81 -38.11 -16.46
C GLY A 143 6.39 -37.65 -16.13
N ASP A 144 6.22 -36.47 -15.52
CA ASP A 144 4.93 -35.82 -15.29
C ASP A 144 4.67 -34.70 -16.31
N THR A 145 3.40 -34.33 -16.53
CA THR A 145 3.04 -33.23 -17.44
C THR A 145 3.01 -31.92 -16.68
N ASP A 146 3.79 -30.94 -17.14
CA ASP A 146 3.84 -29.61 -16.56
C ASP A 146 2.75 -28.70 -17.15
N TYR A 147 2.09 -27.97 -16.26
CA TYR A 147 1.06 -26.98 -16.62
C TYR A 147 1.47 -25.57 -16.23
N TYR A 148 2.37 -25.42 -15.25
CA TYR A 148 2.78 -24.13 -14.73
C TYR A 148 4.29 -24.01 -14.66
N TYR A 149 4.81 -22.81 -14.91
CA TYR A 149 6.22 -22.48 -14.78
C TYR A 149 6.39 -21.22 -13.95
N ILE A 150 7.32 -21.24 -12.99
CA ILE A 150 7.70 -20.05 -12.22
C ILE A 150 9.14 -19.67 -12.61
N PRO A 151 9.31 -18.67 -13.50
CA PRO A 151 10.63 -18.29 -14.03
C PRO A 151 11.57 -17.79 -12.94
N GLU A 152 11.05 -17.18 -11.87
CA GLU A 152 11.90 -16.64 -10.81
C GLU A 152 12.63 -17.71 -10.02
N ILE A 153 12.18 -18.96 -10.03
CA ILE A 153 12.87 -20.08 -9.34
C ILE A 153 13.25 -21.22 -10.29
N ASP A 154 12.90 -21.09 -11.57
CA ASP A 154 13.17 -22.07 -12.62
C ASP A 154 12.61 -23.46 -12.28
N ILE A 155 11.33 -23.49 -11.90
CA ILE A 155 10.63 -24.72 -11.52
C ILE A 155 9.35 -24.83 -12.33
N TYR A 156 9.15 -26.03 -12.87
CA TYR A 156 7.90 -26.46 -13.46
C TYR A 156 7.03 -27.16 -12.41
N TYR A 157 5.72 -27.04 -12.58
CA TYR A 157 4.73 -27.71 -11.76
C TYR A 157 3.74 -28.41 -12.66
N GLY A 158 3.32 -29.60 -12.24
CA GLY A 158 2.20 -30.31 -12.85
C GLY A 158 0.85 -29.60 -12.62
N SER A 159 -0.22 -30.37 -12.41
CA SER A 159 -1.58 -29.82 -12.30
C SER A 159 -1.86 -28.89 -11.10
N LYS A 160 -0.90 -28.69 -10.20
CA LYS A 160 -1.02 -27.82 -9.03
C LYS A 160 0.33 -27.21 -8.64
N ILE A 161 0.29 -25.99 -8.12
CA ILE A 161 1.45 -25.27 -7.59
C ILE A 161 1.48 -25.44 -6.07
N GLU A 162 2.60 -25.94 -5.56
CA GLU A 162 2.86 -26.13 -4.14
C GLU A 162 4.22 -25.49 -3.80
N LEU A 163 4.16 -24.27 -3.25
CA LEU A 163 5.35 -23.50 -2.90
C LEU A 163 5.15 -22.75 -1.58
N ALA A 164 5.70 -23.30 -0.51
CA ALA A 164 5.55 -22.76 0.84
C ALA A 164 5.98 -21.29 0.96
N GLU A 165 7.00 -20.87 0.20
CA GLU A 165 7.54 -19.51 0.20
C GLU A 165 6.55 -18.45 -0.27
N ILE A 166 5.55 -18.81 -1.08
CA ILE A 166 4.50 -17.90 -1.53
C ILE A 166 3.19 -18.07 -0.75
N GLY A 167 3.24 -18.68 0.44
CA GLY A 167 2.05 -18.91 1.27
C GLY A 167 1.28 -20.19 0.96
N LEU A 168 1.88 -21.12 0.21
CA LEU A 168 1.30 -22.45 -0.09
C LEU A 168 1.95 -23.55 0.76
N GLY A 169 2.10 -23.28 2.06
CA GLY A 169 2.60 -24.26 3.03
C GLY A 169 1.50 -25.18 3.57
N GLY A 170 1.88 -26.29 4.22
CA GLY A 170 0.93 -27.14 4.95
C GLY A 170 -0.08 -27.91 4.09
N GLY A 171 0.24 -28.18 2.82
CA GLY A 171 -0.63 -28.88 1.87
C GLY A 171 -1.58 -27.97 1.07
N ALA A 172 -1.48 -26.65 1.27
CA ALA A 172 -2.15 -25.67 0.42
C ALA A 172 -1.55 -25.69 -1.00
N HIS A 173 -2.41 -25.56 -2.01
CA HIS A 173 -2.01 -25.58 -3.41
C HIS A 173 -2.96 -24.74 -4.25
N ILE A 174 -2.43 -24.14 -5.33
CA ILE A 174 -3.23 -23.46 -6.35
C ILE A 174 -3.31 -24.37 -7.57
N LYS A 175 -4.46 -24.38 -8.23
CA LYS A 175 -4.74 -25.13 -9.45
C LYS A 175 -5.85 -24.43 -10.23
N ASP A 176 -6.13 -24.95 -11.42
CA ASP A 176 -7.18 -24.47 -12.32
C ASP A 176 -6.95 -22.99 -12.69
N LEU A 177 -5.68 -22.63 -12.93
CA LEU A 177 -5.30 -21.30 -13.41
C LEU A 177 -5.52 -21.20 -14.91
N GLU A 178 -6.24 -20.17 -15.34
CA GLU A 178 -6.62 -19.97 -16.74
C GLU A 178 -5.68 -19.02 -17.50
N ASN A 179 -4.87 -18.23 -16.80
CA ASN A 179 -3.96 -17.26 -17.40
C ASN A 179 -2.67 -17.10 -16.59
N SER A 180 -1.59 -16.72 -17.29
CA SER A 180 -0.35 -16.27 -16.66
C SER A 180 -0.53 -14.93 -15.94
N GLY A 181 0.22 -14.70 -14.87
CA GLY A 181 0.11 -13.46 -14.09
C GLY A 181 0.82 -13.53 -12.73
N TYR A 182 0.60 -12.52 -11.91
CA TYR A 182 1.12 -12.48 -10.55
C TYR A 182 0.23 -13.28 -9.59
N ILE A 183 0.88 -14.13 -8.78
CA ILE A 183 0.31 -14.62 -7.54
C ILE A 183 0.47 -13.52 -6.49
N THR A 184 -0.63 -13.16 -5.83
CA THR A 184 -0.66 -12.05 -4.87
C THR A 184 -1.10 -12.52 -3.49
N LYS A 185 -0.62 -11.84 -2.45
CA LYS A 185 -0.93 -12.19 -1.06
C LYS A 185 -0.84 -10.95 -0.17
N GLY A 186 -1.76 -10.82 0.78
CA GLY A 186 -1.64 -9.82 1.83
C GLY A 186 -0.57 -10.20 2.87
N ASP A 187 0.05 -9.21 3.49
CA ASP A 187 1.16 -9.43 4.42
C ASP A 187 0.70 -9.84 5.83
N SER A 188 -0.57 -9.68 6.16
CA SER A 188 -1.08 -10.03 7.50
C SER A 188 -1.03 -11.52 7.81
N THR A 189 -0.82 -11.84 9.09
CA THR A 189 -0.94 -13.20 9.62
C THR A 189 -2.33 -13.79 9.41
N GLY A 190 -3.37 -12.94 9.41
CA GLY A 190 -4.75 -13.31 9.10
C GLY A 190 -4.97 -13.68 7.64
N ASN A 191 -4.00 -13.39 6.75
CA ASN A 191 -4.03 -13.73 5.33
C ASN A 191 -2.87 -14.66 4.95
N PRO A 192 -2.86 -15.94 5.42
CA PRO A 192 -1.70 -16.83 5.26
C PRO A 192 -1.53 -17.36 3.83
N HIS A 193 -2.52 -17.21 2.95
CA HIS A 193 -2.55 -17.85 1.64
C HIS A 193 -2.75 -16.83 0.51
N PRO A 194 -2.26 -17.12 -0.71
CA PRO A 194 -2.50 -16.29 -1.87
C PRO A 194 -3.97 -16.05 -2.17
N ASP A 195 -4.23 -14.92 -2.83
CA ASP A 195 -5.58 -14.52 -3.21
C ASP A 195 -6.22 -15.52 -4.18
N GLN A 196 -5.40 -16.12 -5.06
CA GLN A 196 -5.81 -17.16 -5.99
C GLN A 196 -6.25 -18.46 -5.29
N LEU A 197 -6.04 -18.61 -3.98
CA LEU A 197 -6.57 -19.73 -3.21
C LEU A 197 -7.81 -19.36 -2.40
N THR A 198 -7.84 -18.16 -1.81
CA THR A 198 -8.81 -17.81 -0.76
C THR A 198 -9.87 -16.80 -1.20
N HIS A 199 -9.63 -16.06 -2.27
CA HIS A 199 -10.50 -14.96 -2.68
C HIS A 199 -11.33 -15.30 -3.92
N TYR A 200 -12.49 -14.66 -3.96
CA TYR A 200 -13.38 -14.60 -5.12
C TYR A 200 -13.50 -13.14 -5.57
N ASP A 201 -13.83 -12.96 -6.85
CA ASP A 201 -14.16 -11.67 -7.41
C ASP A 201 -15.61 -11.26 -7.07
N ILE A 202 -16.04 -10.10 -7.57
CA ILE A 202 -17.37 -9.55 -7.31
C ILE A 202 -18.51 -10.37 -7.97
N LYS A 203 -18.20 -11.21 -8.97
CA LYS A 203 -19.15 -12.11 -9.63
C LYS A 203 -19.24 -13.49 -8.95
N GLY A 204 -18.33 -13.75 -8.00
CA GLY A 204 -18.24 -15.02 -7.29
C GLY A 204 -17.31 -16.03 -7.97
N ASP A 205 -16.56 -15.62 -8.99
CA ASP A 205 -15.57 -16.47 -9.64
C ASP A 205 -14.26 -16.46 -8.83
N LYS A 206 -13.51 -17.56 -8.88
CA LYS A 206 -12.22 -17.68 -8.22
C LYS A 206 -11.25 -16.65 -8.80
N VAL A 207 -10.46 -16.02 -7.93
CA VAL A 207 -9.42 -15.07 -8.38
C VAL A 207 -8.34 -15.83 -9.18
N GLN A 208 -8.03 -15.32 -10.36
CA GLN A 208 -6.97 -15.81 -11.24
C GLN A 208 -5.67 -15.02 -11.02
N PRO A 209 -4.52 -15.48 -11.57
CA PRO A 209 -3.27 -14.73 -11.51
C PRO A 209 -3.47 -13.33 -12.11
N VAL A 210 -2.93 -12.31 -11.44
CA VAL A 210 -3.15 -10.92 -11.81
C VAL A 210 -2.36 -10.60 -13.07
N THR A 211 -3.05 -10.31 -14.16
CA THR A 211 -2.36 -9.92 -15.41
C THR A 211 -1.81 -8.49 -15.28
N PRO A 212 -0.75 -8.13 -16.02
CA PRO A 212 -0.20 -6.77 -16.01
C PRO A 212 -1.25 -5.70 -16.33
N GLU A 213 -2.21 -6.00 -17.20
CA GLU A 213 -3.28 -5.07 -17.58
C GLU A 213 -4.29 -4.85 -16.46
N SER A 214 -4.41 -5.81 -15.54
CA SER A 214 -5.28 -5.69 -14.36
C SER A 214 -4.63 -4.89 -13.23
N VAL A 215 -3.33 -4.59 -13.33
CA VAL A 215 -2.57 -3.80 -12.35
C VAL A 215 -2.82 -2.31 -12.62
N ILE A 216 -3.33 -1.61 -11.61
CA ILE A 216 -3.47 -0.16 -11.63
C ILE A 216 -2.09 0.48 -11.45
N GLY A 217 -1.28 -0.07 -10.54
CA GLY A 217 0.07 0.39 -10.30
C GLY A 217 0.70 -0.25 -9.06
N MET A 218 1.89 0.20 -8.72
CA MET A 218 2.64 -0.26 -7.56
C MET A 218 2.71 0.81 -6.46
N ALA A 219 2.74 0.38 -5.21
CA ALA A 219 2.85 1.28 -4.06
C ALA A 219 4.24 1.94 -4.01
N ARG A 220 4.31 3.28 -3.97
CA ARG A 220 5.57 4.08 -3.98
C ARG A 220 5.52 5.30 -3.06
N GLY A 221 5.21 5.04 -1.81
CA GLY A 221 5.14 6.02 -0.72
C GLY A 221 3.88 5.84 0.10
N GLU A 222 3.93 6.29 1.35
CA GLU A 222 2.83 6.23 2.29
C GLU A 222 2.71 7.55 3.05
N LEU A 223 1.47 7.90 3.40
CA LEU A 223 1.13 8.91 4.39
C LEU A 223 0.37 8.19 5.52
N PRO A 224 1.08 7.80 6.59
CA PRO A 224 0.53 6.92 7.61
C PRO A 224 -0.70 7.49 8.32
N TRP A 225 -1.68 6.65 8.59
CA TRP A 225 -2.86 6.91 9.42
C TRP A 225 -3.87 7.95 8.88
N PHE A 226 -3.50 8.81 7.93
CA PHE A 226 -4.37 9.88 7.43
C PHE A 226 -5.59 9.36 6.65
N GLY A 227 -5.50 8.16 6.08
CA GLY A 227 -6.64 7.45 5.46
C GLY A 227 -7.74 7.10 6.46
N LEU A 228 -7.42 6.95 7.75
CA LEU A 228 -8.43 6.74 8.82
C LEU A 228 -9.47 7.87 8.88
N MET A 229 -9.12 9.10 8.46
CA MET A 229 -10.10 10.18 8.38
C MET A 229 -11.19 9.88 7.35
N LYS A 230 -10.81 9.35 6.17
CA LYS A 230 -11.76 8.91 5.14
C LYS A 230 -12.60 7.77 5.70
N LEU A 231 -11.96 6.72 6.25
CA LEU A 231 -12.68 5.57 6.81
C LEU A 231 -13.68 5.99 7.87
N ARG A 232 -13.32 6.91 8.78
CA ARG A 232 -14.26 7.39 9.81
C ARG A 232 -15.51 8.05 9.24
N LEU A 233 -15.41 8.71 8.08
CA LEU A 233 -16.50 9.44 7.44
C LEU A 233 -17.33 8.57 6.48
N THR A 234 -16.71 7.61 5.80
CA THR A 234 -17.35 6.83 4.73
C THR A 234 -17.58 5.36 5.09
N GLN A 235 -16.80 4.79 6.01
CA GLN A 235 -16.74 3.36 6.34
C GLN A 235 -16.43 3.17 7.84
N ALA A 236 -17.36 3.58 8.70
CA ALA A 236 -17.11 3.63 10.15
C ALA A 236 -16.70 2.27 10.74
N ASP A 237 -17.24 1.17 10.22
CA ASP A 237 -16.88 -0.18 10.67
C ASP A 237 -15.39 -0.49 10.45
N ASN A 238 -14.86 -0.19 9.26
CA ASN A 238 -13.44 -0.37 8.93
C ASN A 238 -12.54 0.52 9.81
N TYR A 239 -12.98 1.75 10.14
CA TYR A 239 -12.25 2.61 11.08
C TYR A 239 -12.14 2.00 12.50
N TYR A 240 -13.20 1.34 12.99
CA TYR A 240 -13.17 0.71 14.31
C TYR A 240 -12.43 -0.64 14.32
N GLN A 241 -12.30 -1.29 13.16
CA GLN A 241 -11.47 -2.49 12.99
C GLN A 241 -9.97 -2.17 12.92
N ALA A 242 -9.58 -0.98 12.46
CA ALA A 242 -8.19 -0.56 12.42
C ALA A 242 -7.52 -0.65 13.82
N PRO A 243 -6.20 -0.96 13.90
CA PRO A 243 -5.48 -1.04 15.15
C PRO A 243 -5.64 0.23 16.01
N PRO A 244 -5.89 0.10 17.33
CA PRO A 244 -6.01 1.26 18.23
C PRO A 244 -4.81 2.21 18.16
N GLU A 245 -3.62 1.68 17.96
CA GLU A 245 -2.36 2.42 17.83
C GLU A 245 -2.38 3.35 16.62
N CYS A 246 -2.81 2.87 15.45
CA CYS A 246 -2.95 3.68 14.23
C CYS A 246 -3.93 4.84 14.44
N ARG A 247 -5.05 4.59 15.14
CA ARG A 247 -6.01 5.65 15.50
C ARG A 247 -5.42 6.69 16.44
N ASN A 248 -4.63 6.27 17.43
CA ASN A 248 -3.96 7.20 18.33
C ASN A 248 -2.92 8.04 17.59
N MET A 249 -2.18 7.42 16.68
CA MET A 249 -1.15 8.09 15.87
C MET A 249 -1.73 9.10 14.88
N LEU A 250 -2.93 8.87 14.32
CA LEU A 250 -3.67 9.90 13.60
C LEU A 250 -3.87 11.16 14.46
N TRP A 251 -4.41 11.00 15.67
CA TRP A 251 -4.69 12.14 16.54
C TRP A 251 -3.44 12.88 16.97
N ILE A 252 -2.36 12.15 17.26
CA ILE A 252 -1.05 12.74 17.55
C ILE A 252 -0.55 13.52 16.34
N SER A 253 -0.62 12.94 15.13
CA SER A 253 -0.18 13.58 13.89
C SER A 253 -0.98 14.85 13.59
N MET A 254 -2.29 14.83 13.79
CA MET A 254 -3.14 16.02 13.67
C MET A 254 -2.74 17.10 14.68
N ALA A 255 -2.51 16.73 15.95
CA ALA A 255 -2.08 17.67 16.97
C ALA A 255 -0.72 18.30 16.62
N VAL A 256 0.23 17.51 16.10
CA VAL A 256 1.53 17.99 15.63
C VAL A 256 1.39 18.94 14.44
N ILE A 257 0.52 18.66 13.47
CA ILE A 257 0.31 19.54 12.31
C ILE A 257 -0.30 20.89 12.74
N ILE A 258 -1.25 20.86 13.67
CA ILE A 258 -1.95 22.08 14.14
C ILE A 258 -1.07 22.90 15.08
N ALA A 259 -0.44 22.26 16.08
CA ALA A 259 0.34 22.96 17.11
C ALA A 259 1.82 23.17 16.72
N GLY A 260 2.36 22.37 15.81
CA GLY A 260 3.76 22.38 15.39
C GLY A 260 4.23 23.75 14.89
N PRO A 261 3.58 24.35 13.88
CA PRO A 261 3.98 25.67 13.37
C PRO A 261 3.99 26.75 14.46
N PHE A 262 2.98 26.76 15.34
CA PHE A 262 2.89 27.71 16.45
C PHE A 262 4.02 27.53 17.48
N THR A 263 4.31 26.28 17.86
CA THR A 263 5.38 25.98 18.83
C THR A 263 6.76 26.32 18.26
N VAL A 264 7.01 26.03 16.99
CA VAL A 264 8.26 26.40 16.29
C VAL A 264 8.41 27.92 16.21
N GLY A 265 7.35 28.65 15.83
CA GLY A 265 7.36 30.11 15.81
C GLY A 265 7.73 30.71 17.17
N LYS A 266 7.07 30.24 18.24
CA LYS A 266 7.34 30.73 19.60
C LYS A 266 8.76 30.42 20.08
N LEU A 267 9.30 29.25 19.75
CA LEU A 267 10.68 28.89 20.07
C LEU A 267 11.69 29.76 19.31
N TRP A 268 11.41 30.06 18.04
CA TRP A 268 12.22 30.93 17.20
C TRP A 268 12.26 32.37 17.75
N ASP A 269 11.11 32.91 18.15
CA ASP A 269 11.03 34.24 18.76
C ASP A 269 11.83 34.31 20.06
N ASN A 270 11.70 33.31 20.93
CA ASN A 270 12.47 33.21 22.17
C ASN A 270 13.98 33.12 21.89
N TYR A 271 14.39 32.36 20.87
CA TYR A 271 15.79 32.28 20.46
C TYR A 271 16.32 33.65 20.01
N GLN A 272 15.56 34.38 19.18
CA GLN A 272 15.95 35.71 18.72
C GLN A 272 16.09 36.70 19.90
N ILE A 273 15.15 36.69 20.84
CA ILE A 273 15.20 37.52 22.06
C ILE A 273 16.45 37.22 22.90
N ASN A 274 16.81 35.94 23.03
CA ASN A 274 18.00 35.56 23.79
C ASN A 274 19.30 35.91 23.06
N ALA A 275 19.33 35.78 21.72
CA ALA A 275 20.46 36.15 20.89
C ALA A 275 20.71 37.67 20.90
N SER A 276 19.65 38.49 20.86
CA SER A 276 19.78 39.96 20.94
C SER A 276 20.32 40.41 22.30
N LYS A 277 19.79 39.88 23.41
CA LYS A 277 20.27 40.16 24.77
C LYS A 277 21.75 39.80 24.98
N LYS A 278 22.25 38.76 24.31
CA LYS A 278 23.67 38.35 24.39
C LYS A 278 24.58 39.27 23.58
N LYS A 279 24.05 39.93 22.55
CA LYS A 279 24.76 40.90 21.71
C LYS A 279 24.86 42.28 22.38
N GLU A 280 23.86 42.69 23.17
CA GLU A 280 23.90 43.92 23.98
C GLU A 280 24.83 43.83 25.20
N LYS A 281 25.20 42.62 25.65
CA LYS A 281 26.11 42.41 26.78
C LYS A 281 27.61 42.32 26.40
N ARG A 282 27.94 42.44 25.12
CA ARG A 282 29.31 42.46 24.59
C ARG A 282 29.65 43.85 24.10
#